data_AF-A0A290S3U3-F1
#
_entry.id   AF-A0A290S3U3-F1
#
_cell.length_a   1.000
_cell.length_b   1.000
_cell.length_c   1.000
_cell.angle_alpha   90.00
_cell.angle_beta   90.00
_cell.angle_gamma   90.00
#
_symmetry.space_group_name_H-M   'P 1'
#
loop_
_entity.id
_entity.type
_entity.pdbx_description
1 polymer ?
#
loop_
_entity_poly.entity_id
_entity_poly.type
_entity_poly.pdbx_seq_one_letter_code
_entity_poly.pdbx_strand_id
1 'polypeptide(L)'
;MKVVCHLANLNLVGSKFSTDADGELVRNIMPLSVNGFDLELIQDKSLISCPPSKLIGKFVHSTSIIAQDAPDNSLDELIETIHKITVMLSLATDSQVRFYKCTDATGMALREWSVNGVYYYFRPPLCTINTQCIVQLIEKSYATFERVEKSYKLRAAVELFVTSGALNLPFELKLAAIFVLLENLKSSYAENNGYIFQNGFYEKNGTRGTFKKLLQKCSSL
;
A
#
# COMPACT_ATOMS: atom_id res chain seq x y z
N MET A 1 17.63 -14.68 -10.07
CA MET A 1 18.05 -14.55 -8.66
C MET A 1 16.85 -14.61 -7.72
N LYS A 2 16.98 -15.28 -6.57
CA LYS A 2 15.99 -15.21 -5.50
C LYS A 2 16.23 -13.97 -4.63
N VAL A 3 15.21 -13.11 -4.52
CA VAL A 3 15.25 -11.89 -3.71
C VAL A 3 14.16 -11.95 -2.66
N VAL A 4 14.51 -11.54 -1.43
CA VAL A 4 13.58 -11.46 -0.30
C VAL A 4 13.44 -10.01 0.14
N CYS A 5 12.24 -9.45 0.02
CA CYS A 5 11.93 -8.08 0.43
C CYS A 5 11.10 -8.09 1.71
N HIS A 6 11.49 -7.35 2.73
CA HIS A 6 10.83 -7.36 4.03
C HIS A 6 9.91 -6.16 4.20
N LEU A 7 8.69 -6.46 4.63
CA LEU A 7 7.65 -5.50 4.97
C LEU A 7 7.36 -5.50 6.48
N ALA A 8 6.96 -4.34 6.97
CA ALA A 8 6.43 -4.12 8.30
C ALA A 8 4.96 -3.69 8.25
N ASN A 9 4.27 -3.86 9.38
CA ASN A 9 2.92 -3.39 9.66
C ASN A 9 1.82 -3.95 8.74
N LEU A 10 2.04 -5.12 8.16
CA LEU A 10 1.03 -5.85 7.39
C LEU A 10 0.56 -7.06 8.18
N ASN A 11 -0.75 -7.20 8.41
CA ASN A 11 -1.31 -8.42 8.99
C ASN A 11 -2.46 -8.92 8.13
N LEU A 12 -2.20 -10.00 7.39
CA LEU A 12 -3.10 -10.66 6.46
C LEU A 12 -3.05 -12.17 6.67
N VAL A 13 -4.17 -12.84 6.40
CA VAL A 13 -4.21 -14.31 6.30
C VAL A 13 -3.95 -14.70 4.84
N GLY A 14 -2.99 -15.59 4.61
CA GLY A 14 -2.65 -16.07 3.28
C GLY A 14 -3.81 -16.78 2.58
N SER A 15 -3.65 -17.16 1.33
CA SER A 15 -4.55 -18.08 0.61
C SER A 15 -3.96 -19.49 0.47
N LYS A 16 -2.64 -19.63 0.58
CA LYS A 16 -1.90 -20.90 0.58
C LYS A 16 -1.29 -21.18 1.96
N PHE A 17 -0.93 -22.44 2.17
CA PHE A 17 -0.31 -22.94 3.40
C PHE A 17 1.21 -23.08 3.20
N SER A 18 1.98 -22.73 4.23
CA SER A 18 3.36 -23.20 4.42
C SER A 18 3.40 -24.23 5.54
N THR A 19 4.45 -25.05 5.56
CA THR A 19 4.75 -25.93 6.68
C THR A 19 5.82 -25.27 7.52
N ASP A 20 5.61 -25.18 8.83
CA ASP A 20 6.61 -24.65 9.74
C ASP A 20 7.66 -25.69 10.14
N ALA A 21 8.64 -25.27 10.96
CA ALA A 21 9.72 -26.15 11.43
C ALA A 21 9.22 -27.32 12.29
N ASP A 22 8.04 -27.17 12.91
CA ASP A 22 7.40 -28.16 13.76
C ASP A 22 6.46 -29.09 12.96
N GLY A 23 6.31 -28.84 11.64
CA GLY A 23 5.45 -29.60 10.75
C GLY A 23 4.00 -29.10 10.69
N GLU A 24 3.67 -28.02 11.37
CA GLU A 24 2.32 -27.44 11.37
C GLU A 24 2.03 -26.67 10.08
N LEU A 25 0.82 -26.82 9.58
CA LEU A 25 0.35 -26.10 8.39
C LEU A 25 -0.17 -24.72 8.79
N VAL A 26 0.48 -23.67 8.28
CA VAL A 26 0.14 -22.28 8.55
C VAL A 26 -0.33 -21.60 7.27
N ARG A 27 -1.55 -21.03 7.28
CA ARG A 27 -2.11 -20.30 6.14
C ARG A 27 -1.58 -18.86 6.08
N ASN A 28 -0.36 -18.68 5.57
CA ASN A 28 0.36 -17.42 5.59
C ASN A 28 0.94 -16.95 4.25
N ILE A 29 0.70 -17.69 3.15
CA ILE A 29 1.21 -17.33 1.82
C ILE A 29 0.11 -16.68 0.99
N MET A 30 0.36 -15.49 0.44
CA MET A 30 -0.47 -14.81 -0.55
C MET A 30 0.32 -14.65 -1.86
N PRO A 31 -0.01 -15.39 -2.93
CA PRO A 31 0.64 -15.24 -4.22
C PRO A 31 0.17 -13.95 -4.91
N LEU A 32 1.07 -13.31 -5.66
CA LEU A 32 0.79 -12.17 -6.52
C LEU A 32 1.55 -12.32 -7.84
N SER A 33 0.92 -11.99 -8.96
CA SER A 33 1.60 -11.83 -10.25
C SER A 33 1.46 -10.39 -10.74
N VAL A 34 2.54 -9.62 -10.68
CA VAL A 34 2.51 -8.16 -10.85
C VAL A 34 3.74 -7.69 -11.61
N ASN A 35 3.53 -6.87 -12.64
CA ASN A 35 4.61 -6.31 -13.46
C ASN A 35 5.58 -7.36 -14.03
N GLY A 36 5.07 -8.53 -14.40
CA GLY A 36 5.88 -9.65 -14.90
C GLY A 36 6.64 -10.44 -13.83
N PHE A 37 6.49 -10.09 -12.55
CA PHE A 37 7.05 -10.86 -11.43
C PHE A 37 6.01 -11.75 -10.77
N ASP A 38 6.37 -13.01 -10.54
CA ASP A 38 5.64 -13.89 -9.64
C ASP A 38 6.22 -13.79 -8.24
N LEU A 39 5.38 -13.36 -7.31
CA LEU A 39 5.75 -12.98 -5.95
C LEU A 39 4.95 -13.81 -4.94
N GLU A 40 5.60 -14.13 -3.82
CA GLU A 40 4.93 -14.76 -2.67
C GLU A 40 5.06 -13.88 -1.44
N LEU A 41 3.94 -13.36 -0.95
CA LEU A 41 3.87 -12.66 0.33
C LEU A 41 3.70 -13.70 1.43
N ILE A 42 4.72 -13.84 2.28
CA ILE A 42 4.75 -14.78 3.39
C ILE A 42 4.67 -14.01 4.69
N GLN A 43 3.54 -14.15 5.38
CA GLN A 43 3.30 -13.54 6.70
C GLN A 43 4.01 -14.34 7.80
N ASP A 44 4.62 -13.62 8.76
CA ASP A 44 5.17 -14.22 9.97
C ASP A 44 4.08 -14.99 10.73
N LYS A 45 4.37 -16.26 11.06
CA LYS A 45 3.44 -17.17 11.72
C LYS A 45 2.96 -16.65 13.07
N SER A 46 3.81 -15.92 13.79
CA SER A 46 3.48 -15.33 15.10
C SER A 46 2.36 -14.29 15.02
N LEU A 47 2.11 -13.74 13.83
CA LEU A 47 1.09 -12.72 13.61
C LEU A 47 -0.28 -13.28 13.20
N ILE A 48 -0.33 -14.50 12.68
CA ILE A 48 -1.57 -15.13 12.16
C ILE A 48 -2.60 -15.30 13.29
N SER A 49 -2.15 -15.71 14.47
CA SER A 49 -2.99 -15.90 15.66
C SER A 49 -2.93 -14.70 16.63
N CYS A 50 -2.21 -13.63 16.28
CA CYS A 50 -2.08 -12.45 17.13
C CYS A 50 -3.29 -11.52 16.93
N PRO A 51 -4.04 -11.17 18.01
CA PRO A 51 -5.11 -10.20 17.92
C PRO A 51 -4.58 -8.83 17.43
N PRO A 52 -5.21 -8.20 16.42
CA PRO A 52 -4.78 -6.90 15.89
C PRO A 52 -4.57 -5.82 16.96
N SER A 53 -5.40 -5.82 18.01
CA SER A 53 -5.30 -4.88 19.12
C SER A 53 -3.95 -4.88 19.85
N LYS A 54 -3.20 -6.00 19.83
CA LYS A 54 -1.86 -6.08 20.43
C LYS A 54 -0.77 -5.44 19.58
N LEU A 55 -1.05 -5.23 18.31
CA LEU A 55 -0.12 -4.71 17.31
C LEU A 55 -0.29 -3.19 17.11
N ILE A 56 -1.48 -2.65 17.37
CA ILE A 56 -1.80 -1.23 17.12
C ILE A 56 -0.77 -0.30 17.78
N GLY A 57 -0.27 0.66 17.01
CA GLY A 57 0.69 1.68 17.46
C GLY A 57 2.13 1.20 17.52
N LYS A 58 2.43 -0.05 17.14
CA LYS A 58 3.80 -0.61 17.13
C LYS A 58 4.34 -0.72 15.71
N PHE A 59 5.66 -0.65 15.59
CA PHE A 59 6.35 -1.10 14.38
C PHE A 59 6.49 -2.63 14.45
N VAL A 60 5.90 -3.34 13.49
CA VAL A 60 5.82 -4.81 13.49
C VAL A 60 6.49 -5.34 12.24
N HIS A 61 7.65 -5.99 12.36
CA HIS A 61 8.24 -6.76 11.26
C HIS A 61 7.31 -7.93 10.95
N SER A 62 6.74 -7.97 9.75
CA SER A 62 5.53 -8.75 9.57
C SER A 62 5.55 -9.72 8.41
N THR A 63 6.11 -9.33 7.26
CA THR A 63 5.90 -10.08 6.02
C THR A 63 7.18 -10.06 5.19
N SER A 64 7.43 -11.14 4.48
CA SER A 64 8.48 -11.18 3.46
C SER A 64 7.83 -11.42 2.08
N ILE A 65 8.26 -10.67 1.07
CA ILE A 65 7.93 -10.89 -0.33
C ILE A 65 9.10 -11.65 -0.94
N ILE A 66 8.83 -12.82 -1.51
CA ILE A 66 9.83 -13.61 -2.20
C ILE A 66 9.59 -13.52 -3.71
N ALA A 67 10.61 -13.10 -4.45
CA ALA A 67 10.70 -13.23 -5.90
C ALA A 67 11.70 -14.37 -6.22
N GLN A 68 11.23 -15.50 -6.74
CA GLN A 68 12.08 -16.69 -6.95
C GLN A 68 13.00 -16.53 -8.17
N ASP A 69 12.49 -15.93 -9.26
CA ASP A 69 13.15 -15.91 -10.57
C ASP A 69 13.31 -14.49 -11.13
N ALA A 70 13.68 -13.52 -10.29
CA ALA A 70 13.92 -12.16 -10.75
C ALA A 70 15.18 -12.13 -11.66
N PRO A 71 15.11 -11.60 -12.89
CA PRO A 71 16.28 -11.41 -13.74
C PRO A 71 17.35 -10.56 -13.04
N ASP A 72 18.64 -10.85 -13.25
CA ASP A 72 19.72 -10.19 -12.49
C ASP A 72 19.77 -8.66 -12.70
N ASN A 73 19.31 -8.18 -13.87
CA ASN A 73 19.22 -6.74 -14.19
C ASN A 73 17.88 -6.09 -13.80
N SER A 74 17.00 -6.81 -13.09
CA SER A 74 15.65 -6.33 -12.75
C SER A 74 15.51 -5.83 -11.31
N LEU A 75 16.59 -5.82 -10.51
CA LEU A 75 16.50 -5.51 -9.07
C LEU A 75 15.87 -4.14 -8.80
N ASP A 76 16.26 -3.10 -9.54
CA ASP A 76 15.68 -1.76 -9.38
C ASP A 76 14.19 -1.72 -9.74
N GLU A 77 13.80 -2.42 -10.80
CA GLU A 77 12.41 -2.52 -11.23
C GLU A 77 11.56 -3.30 -10.21
N LEU A 78 12.10 -4.40 -9.69
CA LEU A 78 11.48 -5.17 -8.62
C LEU A 78 11.29 -4.31 -7.37
N ILE A 79 12.33 -3.60 -6.93
CA ILE A 79 12.27 -2.70 -5.76
C ILE A 79 11.20 -1.63 -5.93
N GLU A 80 11.13 -0.99 -7.11
CA GLU A 80 10.10 0.01 -7.39
C GLU A 80 8.69 -0.61 -7.44
N THR A 81 8.56 -1.82 -7.99
CA THR A 81 7.33 -2.61 -7.96
C THR A 81 6.89 -2.88 -6.52
N ILE A 82 7.81 -3.29 -5.65
CA ILE A 82 7.51 -3.55 -4.23
C ILE A 82 7.13 -2.26 -3.50
N HIS A 83 7.76 -1.12 -3.78
CA HIS A 83 7.34 0.17 -3.22
C HIS A 83 5.89 0.50 -3.58
N LYS A 84 5.49 0.32 -4.85
CA LYS A 84 4.12 0.56 -5.29
C LYS A 84 3.12 -0.41 -4.66
N ILE A 85 3.46 -1.70 -4.62
CA ILE A 85 2.64 -2.73 -3.93
C ILE A 85 2.45 -2.35 -2.46
N THR A 86 3.50 -1.88 -1.78
CA THR A 86 3.46 -1.44 -0.37
C THR A 86 2.47 -0.30 -0.16
N VAL A 87 2.40 0.66 -1.08
CA VAL A 87 1.42 1.75 -1.04
C VAL A 87 0.00 1.21 -1.23
N MET A 88 -0.22 0.34 -2.21
CA MET A 88 -1.53 -0.28 -2.43
C MET A 88 -1.98 -1.14 -1.24
N LEU A 89 -1.06 -1.86 -0.59
CA LEU A 89 -1.33 -2.62 0.63
C LEU A 89 -1.68 -1.72 1.81
N SER A 90 -1.01 -0.58 1.94
CA SER A 90 -1.33 0.41 2.97
C SER A 90 -2.78 0.90 2.84
N LEU A 91 -3.19 1.23 1.62
CA LEU A 91 -4.57 1.59 1.31
C LEU A 91 -5.55 0.45 1.61
N ALA A 92 -5.23 -0.77 1.16
CA ALA A 92 -6.10 -1.94 1.31
C ALA A 92 -6.35 -2.34 2.77
N THR A 93 -5.35 -2.12 3.63
CA THR A 93 -5.33 -2.62 5.01
C THR A 93 -5.53 -1.53 6.07
N ASP A 94 -5.61 -0.25 5.66
CA ASP A 94 -5.67 0.89 6.58
C ASP A 94 -4.52 0.86 7.61
N SER A 95 -3.33 0.51 7.15
CA SER A 95 -2.13 0.39 7.99
C SER A 95 -0.93 1.02 7.29
N GLN A 96 0.03 1.54 8.06
CA GLN A 96 1.27 2.09 7.49
C GLN A 96 2.23 0.96 7.12
N VAL A 97 1.92 0.22 6.06
CA VAL A 97 2.78 -0.86 5.55
C VAL A 97 4.08 -0.25 5.04
N ARG A 98 5.21 -0.78 5.48
CA ARG A 98 6.54 -0.25 5.13
C ARG A 98 7.44 -1.31 4.55
N PHE A 99 7.99 -1.03 3.39
CA PHE A 99 9.08 -1.77 2.80
C PHE A 99 10.40 -1.18 3.29
N TYR A 100 11.24 -2.00 3.93
CA TYR A 100 12.42 -1.50 4.63
C TYR A 100 13.71 -2.25 4.35
N LYS A 101 13.68 -3.43 3.71
CA LYS A 101 14.90 -4.20 3.45
C LYS A 101 14.74 -5.19 2.30
N CYS A 102 15.78 -5.37 1.51
CA CYS A 102 15.97 -6.47 0.56
C CYS A 102 17.20 -7.29 0.92
N THR A 103 17.10 -8.61 0.82
CA THR A 103 18.23 -9.53 0.88
C THR A 103 18.25 -10.47 -0.31
N ASP A 104 19.41 -11.04 -0.57
CA ASP A 104 19.55 -12.19 -1.48
C ASP A 104 19.13 -13.50 -0.80
N ALA A 105 19.33 -14.62 -1.50
CA ALA A 105 19.06 -15.97 -1.00
C ALA A 105 19.92 -16.39 0.21
N THR A 106 21.08 -15.76 0.41
CA THR A 106 21.99 -16.02 1.53
C THR A 106 21.67 -15.17 2.76
N GLY A 107 20.74 -14.23 2.64
CA GLY A 107 20.39 -13.27 3.68
C GLY A 107 21.30 -12.04 3.70
N MET A 108 22.21 -11.89 2.73
CA MET A 108 23.05 -10.71 2.61
C MET A 108 22.19 -9.53 2.16
N ALA A 109 22.35 -8.39 2.84
CA ALA A 109 21.58 -7.19 2.53
C ALA A 109 21.94 -6.65 1.14
N LEU A 110 20.93 -6.50 0.29
CA LEU A 110 21.04 -5.86 -1.02
C LEU A 110 20.75 -4.36 -0.90
N ARG A 111 19.66 -4.01 -0.19
CA ARG A 111 19.27 -2.63 0.15
C ARG A 111 18.53 -2.58 1.48
N GLU A 112 18.64 -1.46 2.16
CA GLU A 112 17.95 -1.21 3.43
C GLU A 112 17.60 0.27 3.54
N TRP A 113 16.46 0.55 4.15
CA TRP A 113 15.93 1.90 4.33
C TRP A 113 15.56 2.12 5.79
N SER A 114 15.86 3.31 6.30
CA SER A 114 15.31 3.77 7.56
C SER A 114 13.86 4.19 7.35
N VAL A 115 12.92 3.46 7.94
CA VAL A 115 11.48 3.74 7.83
C VAL A 115 10.87 4.00 9.20
N ASN A 116 9.78 4.77 9.21
CA ASN A 116 8.90 4.90 10.36
C ASN A 116 7.49 4.46 9.99
N GLY A 117 6.69 4.15 10.99
CA GLY A 117 5.29 3.80 10.80
C GLY A 117 4.80 2.88 11.89
N VAL A 118 3.49 2.77 12.03
CA VAL A 118 2.89 1.89 13.02
C VAL A 118 1.80 1.05 12.39
N TYR A 119 1.62 -0.16 12.92
CA TYR A 119 0.47 -0.97 12.59
C TYR A 119 -0.81 -0.28 13.09
N TYR A 120 -1.83 -0.30 12.25
CA TYR A 120 -3.18 0.09 12.62
C TYR A 120 -4.19 -0.90 12.06
N TYR A 121 -5.32 -1.02 12.78
CA TYR A 121 -6.42 -1.87 12.38
C TYR A 121 -7.70 -1.37 13.03
N PHE A 122 -8.66 -0.96 12.20
CA PHE A 122 -10.00 -0.63 12.66
C PHE A 122 -11.05 -1.26 11.76
N ARG A 123 -11.13 -0.78 10.51
CA ARG A 123 -12.06 -1.25 9.48
C ARG A 123 -11.37 -1.13 8.12
N PRO A 124 -10.44 -2.05 7.81
CA PRO A 124 -9.72 -1.99 6.54
C PRO A 124 -10.71 -1.98 5.38
N PRO A 125 -10.45 -1.21 4.30
CA PRO A 125 -11.32 -1.16 3.14
C PRO A 125 -11.58 -2.53 2.52
N LEU A 126 -10.59 -3.42 2.59
CA LEU A 126 -10.67 -4.79 2.10
C LEU A 126 -10.50 -5.81 3.22
N CYS A 127 -11.10 -6.98 3.03
CA CYS A 127 -11.01 -8.08 3.98
C CYS A 127 -9.56 -8.59 4.09
N THR A 128 -9.01 -8.59 5.30
CA THR A 128 -7.65 -9.08 5.58
C THR A 128 -7.58 -10.59 5.82
N ILE A 129 -8.74 -11.26 5.97
CA ILE A 129 -8.86 -12.71 6.15
C ILE A 129 -9.06 -13.44 4.81
N ASN A 130 -9.87 -12.85 3.92
CA ASN A 130 -10.00 -13.30 2.54
C ASN A 130 -9.25 -12.32 1.62
N THR A 131 -7.98 -12.62 1.39
CA THR A 131 -7.06 -11.78 0.65
C THR A 131 -7.31 -11.73 -0.86
N GLN A 132 -8.29 -12.47 -1.39
CA GLN A 132 -8.59 -12.47 -2.83
C GLN A 132 -8.89 -11.07 -3.38
N CYS A 133 -9.62 -10.24 -2.62
CA CYS A 133 -9.90 -8.86 -3.05
C CYS A 133 -8.64 -7.99 -3.05
N ILE A 134 -7.70 -8.23 -2.14
CA ILE A 134 -6.41 -7.51 -2.07
C ILE A 134 -5.54 -7.92 -3.26
N VAL A 135 -5.45 -9.22 -3.54
CA VAL A 135 -4.77 -9.75 -4.75
C VAL A 135 -5.36 -9.10 -6.00
N GLN A 136 -6.68 -9.11 -6.15
CA GLN A 136 -7.33 -8.48 -7.31
C GLN A 136 -7.08 -6.98 -7.41
N LEU A 137 -7.11 -6.25 -6.29
CA LEU A 137 -6.77 -4.82 -6.27
C LEU A 137 -5.36 -4.61 -6.80
N ILE A 138 -4.38 -5.37 -6.30
CA ILE A 138 -2.99 -5.21 -6.69
C ILE A 138 -2.83 -5.58 -8.17
N GLU A 139 -3.17 -6.81 -8.55
CA GLU A 139 -2.91 -7.32 -9.89
C GLU A 139 -3.67 -6.56 -10.99
N LYS A 140 -4.93 -6.18 -10.75
CA LYS A 140 -5.75 -5.50 -11.77
C LYS A 140 -5.52 -4.00 -11.83
N SER A 141 -5.14 -3.37 -10.71
CA SER A 141 -5.00 -1.92 -10.65
C SER A 141 -3.56 -1.44 -10.72
N TYR A 142 -2.55 -2.33 -10.64
CA TYR A 142 -1.14 -1.94 -10.64
C TYR A 142 -0.75 -1.07 -11.83
N ALA A 143 -1.04 -1.48 -13.06
CA ALA A 143 -0.67 -0.72 -14.26
C ALA A 143 -1.31 0.67 -14.29
N THR A 144 -2.56 0.77 -13.81
CA THR A 144 -3.23 2.07 -13.69
C THR A 144 -2.60 2.91 -12.60
N PHE A 145 -2.34 2.32 -11.43
CA PHE A 145 -1.68 2.97 -10.30
C PHE A 145 -0.32 3.52 -10.72
N GLU A 146 0.54 2.72 -11.33
CA GLU A 146 1.86 3.12 -11.83
C GLU A 146 1.77 4.33 -12.78
N ARG A 147 0.82 4.30 -13.73
CA ARG A 147 0.64 5.39 -14.70
C ARG A 147 0.23 6.71 -14.05
N VAL A 148 -0.60 6.67 -13.02
CA VAL A 148 -1.23 7.88 -12.44
C VAL A 148 -0.64 8.28 -11.08
N GLU A 149 0.22 7.46 -10.49
CA GLU A 149 0.76 7.65 -9.13
C GLU A 149 1.41 9.03 -8.95
N LYS A 150 2.28 9.42 -9.88
CA LYS A 150 3.03 10.69 -9.79
C LYS A 150 2.13 11.90 -10.06
N SER A 151 1.30 11.83 -11.10
CA SER A 151 0.44 12.94 -11.50
C SER A 151 -0.72 13.18 -10.53
N TYR A 152 -1.17 12.15 -9.83
CA TYR A 152 -2.19 12.24 -8.77
C TYR A 152 -1.63 12.24 -7.35
N LYS A 153 -0.29 12.26 -7.21
CA LYS A 153 0.41 12.24 -5.91
C LYS A 153 -0.10 11.12 -4.99
N LEU A 154 -0.38 9.95 -5.54
CA LEU A 154 -1.11 8.87 -4.83
C LEU A 154 -0.38 8.37 -3.58
N ARG A 155 0.96 8.33 -3.57
CA ARG A 155 1.73 7.97 -2.36
C ARG A 155 1.40 8.88 -1.19
N ALA A 156 1.41 10.19 -1.42
CA ALA A 156 1.11 11.17 -0.38
C ALA A 156 -0.36 11.10 0.05
N ALA A 157 -1.27 10.85 -0.91
CA ALA A 157 -2.68 10.67 -0.63
C ALA A 157 -2.93 9.46 0.29
N VAL A 158 -2.35 8.30 -0.05
CA VAL A 158 -2.45 7.09 0.78
C VAL A 158 -1.79 7.31 2.14
N GLU A 159 -0.64 7.97 2.20
CA GLU A 159 0.04 8.24 3.47
C GLU A 159 -0.78 9.12 4.41
N LEU A 160 -1.43 10.17 3.89
CA LEU A 160 -2.36 11.00 4.66
C LEU A 160 -3.57 10.19 5.17
N PHE A 161 -4.11 9.31 4.31
CA PHE A 161 -5.22 8.43 4.67
C PHE A 161 -4.84 7.55 5.86
N VAL A 162 -3.76 6.77 5.75
CA VAL A 162 -3.36 5.83 6.82
C VAL A 162 -2.84 6.56 8.07
N THR A 163 -2.20 7.72 7.94
CA THR A 163 -1.73 8.51 9.08
C THR A 163 -2.89 9.02 9.92
N SER A 164 -4.00 9.42 9.29
CA SER A 164 -5.19 9.90 9.98
C SER A 164 -5.84 8.82 10.87
N GLY A 165 -5.73 7.56 10.46
CA GLY A 165 -6.19 6.41 11.24
C GLY A 165 -5.18 5.98 12.30
N ALA A 166 -3.93 5.76 11.89
CA ALA A 166 -2.91 5.06 12.66
C ALA A 166 -2.38 5.81 13.89
N LEU A 167 -2.36 7.14 13.83
CA LEU A 167 -1.93 7.96 14.95
C LEU A 167 -3.14 8.30 15.84
N ASN A 168 -2.93 8.30 17.16
CA ASN A 168 -3.89 8.82 18.15
C ASN A 168 -3.95 10.36 18.09
N LEU A 169 -4.27 10.88 16.91
CA LEU A 169 -4.47 12.31 16.69
C LEU A 169 -5.84 12.74 17.24
N PRO A 170 -5.94 13.97 17.77
CA PRO A 170 -7.22 14.62 18.00
C PRO A 170 -8.10 14.57 16.74
N PHE A 171 -9.42 14.50 16.95
CA PHE A 171 -10.39 14.34 15.86
C PHE A 171 -10.28 15.46 14.82
N GLU A 172 -9.99 16.69 15.27
CA GLU A 172 -9.76 17.86 14.44
C GLU A 172 -8.60 17.67 13.46
N LEU A 173 -7.49 17.06 13.93
CA LEU A 173 -6.34 16.76 13.06
C LEU A 173 -6.65 15.64 12.08
N LYS A 174 -7.47 14.64 12.48
CA LYS A 174 -7.93 13.60 11.56
C LYS A 174 -8.80 14.19 10.45
N LEU A 175 -9.74 15.06 10.80
CA LEU A 175 -10.56 15.77 9.82
C LEU A 175 -9.73 16.68 8.92
N ALA A 176 -8.75 17.40 9.46
CA ALA A 176 -7.84 18.24 8.68
C ALA A 176 -7.04 17.40 7.68
N ALA A 177 -6.49 16.25 8.09
CA ALA A 177 -5.76 15.34 7.21
C ALA A 177 -6.64 14.80 6.06
N ILE A 178 -7.88 14.40 6.37
CA ILE A 178 -8.86 13.94 5.36
C ILE A 178 -9.25 15.09 4.43
N PHE A 179 -9.43 16.30 4.95
CA PHE A 179 -9.74 17.47 4.11
C PHE A 179 -8.59 17.78 3.14
N VAL A 180 -7.34 17.80 3.63
CA VAL A 180 -6.14 18.00 2.81
C VAL A 180 -6.01 16.88 1.76
N LEU A 181 -6.30 15.63 2.12
CA LEU A 181 -6.35 14.51 1.19
C LEU A 181 -7.34 14.76 0.05
N LEU A 182 -8.59 15.11 0.36
CA LEU A 182 -9.62 15.35 -0.64
C LEU A 182 -9.30 16.55 -1.52
N GLU A 183 -8.74 17.61 -0.93
CA GLU A 183 -8.25 18.78 -1.67
C GLU A 183 -7.11 18.42 -2.63
N ASN A 184 -6.14 17.59 -2.21
CA ASN A 184 -5.06 17.11 -3.07
C ASN A 184 -5.57 16.26 -4.23
N LEU A 185 -6.49 15.32 -3.97
CA LEU A 185 -7.09 14.49 -5.02
C LEU A 185 -7.86 15.33 -6.04
N LYS A 186 -8.63 16.31 -5.56
CA LYS A 186 -9.33 17.28 -6.40
C LYS A 186 -8.34 18.10 -7.25
N SER A 187 -7.32 18.68 -6.62
CA SER A 187 -6.31 19.53 -7.27
C SER A 187 -5.63 18.77 -8.40
N SER A 188 -5.11 17.58 -8.09
CA SER A 188 -4.41 16.77 -9.08
C SER A 188 -5.32 16.29 -10.21
N TYR A 189 -6.57 15.91 -9.91
CA TYR A 189 -7.55 15.61 -10.97
C TYR A 189 -7.79 16.81 -11.88
N ALA A 190 -8.00 17.99 -11.28
CA ALA A 190 -8.30 19.21 -12.03
C ALA A 190 -7.13 19.60 -12.95
N GLU A 191 -5.91 19.61 -12.43
CA GLU A 191 -4.68 19.89 -13.19
C GLU A 191 -4.51 18.90 -14.36
N ASN A 192 -4.63 17.59 -14.09
CA ASN A 192 -4.49 16.55 -15.11
C ASN A 192 -5.57 16.59 -16.20
N ASN A 193 -6.69 17.25 -15.93
CA ASN A 193 -7.79 17.42 -16.87
C ASN A 193 -7.83 18.83 -17.47
N GLY A 194 -6.78 19.64 -17.34
CA GLY A 194 -6.67 20.97 -17.96
C GLY A 194 -7.59 22.02 -17.34
N TYR A 195 -7.95 21.88 -16.06
CA TYR A 195 -8.53 22.98 -15.30
C TYR A 195 -7.41 23.91 -14.82
N ILE A 196 -7.68 25.20 -14.79
CA ILE A 196 -6.76 26.23 -14.30
C ILE A 196 -7.29 26.76 -12.97
N PHE A 197 -6.43 26.88 -11.97
CA PHE A 197 -6.80 27.47 -10.68
C PHE A 197 -6.73 29.00 -10.75
N GLN A 198 -7.87 29.68 -10.66
CA GLN A 198 -7.99 31.14 -10.69
C GLN A 198 -9.04 31.60 -9.67
N ASN A 199 -8.75 32.70 -8.96
CA ASN A 199 -9.67 33.32 -7.99
C ASN A 199 -10.25 32.35 -6.95
N GLY A 200 -9.45 31.36 -6.51
CA GLY A 200 -9.86 30.37 -5.52
C GLY A 200 -10.62 29.16 -6.06
N PHE A 201 -10.80 29.05 -7.39
CA PHE A 201 -11.55 27.95 -8.01
C PHE A 201 -10.82 27.35 -9.22
N TYR A 202 -11.15 26.09 -9.53
CA TYR A 202 -10.70 25.45 -10.77
C TYR A 202 -11.72 25.72 -11.87
N GLU A 203 -11.25 26.20 -13.03
CA GLU A 203 -12.10 26.51 -14.18
C GLU A 203 -11.59 25.83 -15.45
N LYS A 204 -12.52 25.34 -16.27
CA LYS A 204 -12.25 24.79 -17.60
C LYS A 204 -13.35 25.22 -18.56
N ASN A 205 -12.98 25.83 -19.68
CA ASN A 205 -13.92 26.31 -20.72
C ASN A 205 -15.04 27.21 -20.14
N GLY A 206 -14.68 28.15 -19.26
CA GLY A 206 -15.64 29.05 -18.59
C GLY A 206 -16.57 28.37 -17.57
N THR A 207 -16.40 27.07 -17.32
CA THR A 207 -17.18 26.33 -16.33
C THR A 207 -16.37 26.10 -15.06
N ARG A 208 -16.92 26.50 -13.93
CA ARG A 208 -16.34 26.28 -12.61
C ARG A 208 -16.47 24.83 -12.16
N GLY A 209 -15.33 24.19 -11.89
CA GLY A 209 -15.21 22.92 -11.22
C GLY A 209 -15.39 23.07 -9.72
N THR A 210 -16.61 22.84 -9.22
CA THR A 210 -16.85 22.82 -7.77
C THR A 210 -16.19 21.60 -7.13
N PHE A 211 -15.86 21.69 -5.84
CA PHE A 211 -15.26 20.60 -5.05
C PHE A 211 -15.99 19.26 -5.26
N LYS A 212 -17.31 19.26 -5.07
CA LYS A 212 -18.17 18.08 -5.26
C LYS A 212 -18.11 17.54 -6.69
N LYS A 213 -18.19 18.40 -7.70
CA LYS A 213 -18.16 17.98 -9.12
C LYS A 213 -16.83 17.33 -9.49
N LEU A 214 -15.72 17.92 -9.06
CA LEU A 214 -14.39 17.42 -9.36
C LEU A 214 -14.12 16.09 -8.65
N LEU A 215 -14.51 15.96 -7.38
CA LEU A 215 -14.39 14.69 -6.65
C LEU A 215 -15.25 13.58 -7.26
N GLN A 216 -16.49 13.86 -7.65
CA GLN A 216 -17.36 12.87 -8.31
C GLN A 216 -16.77 12.36 -9.62
N LYS A 217 -16.13 13.24 -10.40
CA LYS A 217 -15.46 12.85 -11.64
C LYS A 217 -14.14 12.10 -11.38
N CYS A 218 -13.47 12.38 -10.27
CA CYS A 218 -12.30 11.62 -9.85
C CYS A 218 -12.65 10.17 -9.49
N SER A 219 -13.83 9.92 -8.90
CA SER A 219 -14.30 8.56 -8.56
C SER A 219 -14.77 7.71 -9.74
N SER A 220 -14.86 8.27 -10.95
CA SER A 220 -15.27 7.56 -12.17
C SER A 220 -14.10 7.15 -13.08
N LEU A 221 -12.85 7.37 -12.63
CA LEU A 221 -11.62 6.91 -13.27
C LEU A 221 -11.31 5.46 -12.90
#